data_AF-A0A9E4J5H2-F1
#
_entry.id   AF-A0A9E4J5H2-F1
#
_cell.length_a   1.000
_cell.length_b   1.000
_cell.length_c   1.000
_cell.angle_alpha   90.00
_cell.angle_beta   90.00
_cell.angle_gamma   90.00
#
_symmetry.space_group_name_H-M   'P 1'
#
loop_
_entity.id
_entity.type
_entity.pdbx_description
1 polymer ?
#
loop_
_entity_poly.entity_id
_entity_poly.type
_entity_poly.pdbx_seq_one_letter_code
_entity_poly.pdbx_strand_id
1 'polypeptide(L)' 'MKPWREISVPHPDVLEGTFQQSEFAADITAVRDGRATQEYQDATAFFQRTFITEGMRLLLTQVAQRLNSKGGEPKHAC' A
#
# COMPACT_ATOMS: atom_id res chain seq x y z
N MET A 1 -12.08 -24.56 -8.49
CA MET A 1 -11.76 -23.25 -7.86
C MET A 1 -12.79 -22.26 -8.34
N LYS A 2 -13.52 -21.57 -7.45
CA LYS A 2 -14.45 -20.52 -7.88
C LYS A 2 -13.63 -19.33 -8.41
N PRO A 3 -14.06 -18.68 -9.51
CA PRO A 3 -13.47 -17.42 -9.96
C PRO A 3 -13.45 -16.41 -8.82
N TRP A 4 -12.33 -15.68 -8.65
CA TRP A 4 -12.18 -14.71 -7.56
C TRP A 4 -13.30 -13.65 -7.52
N ARG A 5 -13.89 -13.33 -8.68
CA ARG A 5 -15.05 -12.42 -8.82
C ARG A 5 -16.32 -12.91 -8.11
N GLU A 6 -16.42 -14.21 -7.83
CA GLU A 6 -17.55 -14.80 -7.08
C GLU A 6 -17.32 -14.81 -5.56
N ILE A 7 -16.10 -14.53 -5.12
CA ILE A 7 -15.69 -14.64 -3.71
C ILE A 7 -15.41 -13.25 -3.13
N SER A 8 -14.98 -12.32 -3.98
CA SER A 8 -14.69 -10.93 -3.62
C SER A 8 -15.55 -10.01 -4.47
N VAL A 9 -16.50 -9.32 -3.85
CA VAL A 9 -17.30 -8.29 -4.51
C VAL A 9 -16.38 -7.10 -4.76
N PRO A 10 -16.06 -6.76 -6.03
CA PRO A 10 -15.28 -5.57 -6.34
C PRO A 10 -16.07 -4.34 -5.91
N HIS A 11 -15.37 -3.25 -5.56
CA HIS A 11 -16.03 -1.99 -5.23
C HIS A 11 -16.95 -1.58 -6.40
N PRO A 12 -18.14 -1.00 -6.17
CA PRO A 12 -19.09 -0.59 -7.22
C PRO A 12 -18.41 0.21 -8.33
N ASP A 13 -17.48 1.08 -7.95
CA ASP A 13 -16.69 1.86 -8.89
C ASP A 13 -16.02 0.95 -9.91
N VAL A 14 -15.38 -0.17 -9.46
CA VAL A 14 -14.70 -1.27 -10.22
C VAL A 14 -15.60 -1.96 -11.25
N LEU A 15 -16.90 -1.94 -11.02
CA LEU A 15 -17.89 -2.58 -11.89
C LEU A 15 -18.40 -1.65 -13.00
N GLU A 16 -18.35 -0.33 -12.81
CA GLU A 16 -18.90 0.66 -13.75
C GLU A 16 -17.95 1.04 -14.90
N GLY A 17 -16.69 0.60 -14.87
CA GLY A 17 -15.75 0.77 -15.99
C GLY A 17 -15.11 2.15 -16.10
N THR A 18 -15.41 3.06 -15.18
CA THR A 18 -15.01 4.48 -15.18
C THR A 18 -13.62 4.74 -14.58
N PHE A 19 -12.65 3.81 -14.69
CA PHE A 19 -11.36 3.92 -13.99
C PHE A 19 -10.35 4.82 -14.67
N GLN A 20 -9.77 5.71 -13.88
CA GLN A 20 -8.45 6.26 -14.11
C GLN A 20 -7.46 5.56 -13.16
N GLN A 21 -6.40 4.96 -13.70
CA GLN A 21 -5.33 4.33 -12.89
C GLN A 21 -4.71 5.29 -11.85
N SER A 22 -4.85 6.60 -12.05
CA SER A 22 -4.37 7.64 -11.12
C SER A 22 -5.05 7.61 -9.76
N GLU A 23 -6.24 7.01 -9.60
CA GLU A 23 -6.91 6.90 -8.30
C GLU A 23 -6.30 5.83 -7.39
N PHE A 24 -5.47 4.91 -7.92
CA PHE A 24 -4.86 3.84 -7.12
C PHE A 24 -3.47 4.21 -6.57
N ALA A 25 -2.94 5.36 -6.96
CA ALA A 25 -1.67 5.86 -6.45
C ALA A 25 -1.95 6.72 -5.21
N ALA A 26 -1.50 6.26 -4.05
CA ALA A 26 -1.46 7.10 -2.87
C ALA A 26 -0.55 8.32 -3.15
N ASP A 27 -1.13 9.51 -3.26
CA ASP A 27 -0.35 10.75 -3.33
C ASP A 27 0.28 11.01 -1.96
N ILE A 28 1.57 10.69 -1.84
CA ILE A 28 2.36 10.89 -0.61
C ILE A 28 2.36 12.37 -0.19
N THR A 29 2.25 13.30 -1.15
CA THR A 29 2.13 14.74 -0.89
C THR A 29 0.81 15.05 -0.20
N ALA A 30 -0.29 14.46 -0.69
CA ALA A 30 -1.61 14.62 -0.07
C ALA A 30 -1.65 14.00 1.34
N VAL A 31 -1.00 12.85 1.57
CA VAL A 31 -0.89 12.23 2.90
C VAL A 31 -0.10 13.15 3.86
N ARG A 32 1.04 13.68 3.40
CA ARG A 32 1.84 14.65 4.17
C ARG A 32 1.04 15.90 4.52
N ASP A 33 0.26 16.40 3.57
CA ASP A 33 -0.49 17.65 3.71
C ASP A 33 -1.85 17.45 4.42
N GLY A 34 -2.18 16.23 4.86
CA GLY A 34 -3.44 15.95 5.57
C GLY A 34 -4.70 15.92 4.69
N ARG A 35 -4.51 15.83 3.36
CA ARG A 35 -5.57 15.95 2.35
C ARG A 35 -5.88 14.62 1.66
N ALA A 36 -5.24 13.53 2.06
CA ALA A 36 -5.56 12.22 1.53
C ALA A 36 -6.90 11.72 2.10
N THR A 37 -7.55 10.80 1.38
CA THR A 37 -8.73 10.11 1.91
C THR A 37 -8.36 9.36 3.19
N GLN A 38 -9.34 9.17 4.07
CA GLN A 38 -9.12 8.60 5.40
C GLN A 38 -8.41 7.22 5.36
N GLU A 39 -8.61 6.48 4.28
CA GLU A 39 -7.99 5.17 4.05
C GLU A 39 -6.46 5.23 3.84
N TYR A 40 -5.94 6.35 3.33
CA TYR A 40 -4.51 6.60 3.17
C TYR A 40 -3.94 7.52 4.26
N GLN A 41 -4.79 8.34 4.88
CA GLN A 41 -4.40 9.26 5.95
C GLN A 41 -4.18 8.54 7.29
N ASP A 42 -4.97 7.51 7.57
CA ASP A 42 -4.81 6.66 8.76
C ASP A 42 -3.89 5.47 8.44
N ALA A 43 -2.67 5.53 8.95
CA ALA A 43 -1.69 4.45 8.80
C ALA A 43 -2.23 3.10 9.31
N THR A 44 -2.99 3.09 10.41
CA THR A 44 -3.56 1.86 10.98
C THR A 44 -4.60 1.27 10.03
N ALA A 45 -5.52 2.08 9.53
CA ALA A 45 -6.53 1.64 8.55
C ALA A 45 -5.88 1.15 7.24
N PHE A 46 -4.86 1.86 6.77
CA PHE A 46 -4.07 1.50 5.59
C PHE A 46 -3.40 0.13 5.76
N PHE A 47 -2.67 -0.08 6.86
CA PHE A 47 -1.98 -1.35 7.10
C PHE A 47 -2.91 -2.51 7.46
N GLN A 48 -4.08 -2.25 8.04
CA GLN A 48 -5.10 -3.30 8.28
C GLN A 48 -5.68 -3.85 6.98
N ARG A 49 -5.81 -3.02 5.95
CA ARG A 49 -6.30 -3.41 4.62
C ARG A 49 -5.17 -3.88 3.69
N THR A 50 -3.92 -3.70 4.10
CA THR A 50 -2.74 -4.10 3.34
C THR A 50 -2.29 -5.50 3.76
N PHE A 51 -2.28 -6.43 2.81
CA PHE A 51 -1.68 -7.75 3.06
C PHE A 51 -0.15 -7.60 3.08
N ILE A 52 0.45 -7.67 4.27
CA ILE A 52 1.91 -7.62 4.41
C ILE A 52 2.49 -8.93 3.87
N THR A 53 2.98 -8.85 2.64
CA THR A 53 3.77 -9.92 2.04
C THR A 53 5.12 -10.07 2.74
N GLU A 54 5.75 -11.23 2.61
CA GLU A 54 7.08 -11.47 3.18
C GLU A 54 8.11 -10.43 2.69
N GLY A 55 8.05 -10.08 1.40
CA GLY A 55 8.90 -9.02 0.83
C GLY A 55 8.70 -7.65 1.48
N MET A 56 7.44 -7.28 1.77
CA MET A 56 7.13 -6.02 2.46
C MET A 56 7.63 -6.01 3.91
N ARG A 57 7.51 -7.13 4.63
CA ARG A 57 8.06 -7.27 5.99
C ARG A 57 9.57 -7.05 6.02
N LEU A 58 10.28 -7.69 5.09
CA LEU A 58 11.73 -7.53 4.95
C LEU A 58 12.11 -6.09 4.57
N LEU A 59 11.35 -5.46 3.67
CA LEU A 59 11.56 -4.06 3.27
C LEU A 59 11.39 -3.11 4.47
N LEU A 60 10.29 -3.21 5.20
CA LEU A 60 9.99 -2.37 6.36
C LEU A 60 11.06 -2.51 7.45
N THR A 61 11.52 -3.73 7.70
CA THR A 61 12.61 -4.01 8.65
C THR A 61 13.89 -3.27 8.26
N GLN A 62 14.27 -3.32 6.98
CA GLN A 62 15.48 -2.64 6.49
C GLN A 62 15.37 -1.11 6.54
N VAL A 63 14.19 -0.57 6.21
CA VAL A 63 13.92 0.87 6.32
C VAL A 63 14.04 1.32 7.78
N ALA A 64 13.44 0.59 8.72
CA ALA A 64 13.52 0.89 10.14
C ALA A 64 14.96 0.83 10.68
N GLN A 65 15.76 -0.16 10.25
CA GLN A 65 17.18 -0.26 10.58
C GLN A 65 17.99 0.92 10.04
N ARG A 66 17.70 1.37 8.81
CA ARG A 66 18.35 2.52 8.17
C ARG A 66 18.00 3.84 8.87
N LEU A 67 16.74 4.05 9.22
CA LEU A 67 16.29 5.25 9.94
C LEU A 67 16.90 5.34 11.35
N ASN A 68 17.11 4.20 12.02
CA ASN A 68 17.77 4.14 13.33
C ASN A 68 19.30 4.11 13.25
N SER A 69 19.90 4.45 12.10
CA SER A 69 21.35 4.48 11.86
C SER A 69 22.07 3.16 12.15
N LYS A 70 21.35 2.03 12.17
CA LYS A 70 21.90 0.68 12.44
C LYS A 70 22.37 -0.06 11.19
N GLY A 71 22.53 0.63 10.05
CA GLY A 71 23.01 0.01 8.81
C GLY A 71 22.02 -1.01 8.26
N GLY A 72 21.03 -0.55 7.50
CA GLY A 72 20.24 -1.45 6.66
C GLY A 72 21.05 -1.82 5.43
N GLU A 73 21.45 -3.09 5.33
CA GLU A 73 22.15 -3.69 4.18
C GLU A 73 21.56 -3.16 2.86
N PRO A 74 22.34 -2.43 2.03
CA PRO A 74 21.89 -2.03 0.72
C PRO A 74 21.83 -3.27 -0.16
N LYS A 75 20.62 -3.74 -0.44
CA LYS A 75 20.42 -4.68 -1.54
C LYS A 75 20.58 -3.92 -2.87
N HIS A 76 21.83 -3.76 -3.31
CA HIS A 76 22.17 -3.63 -4.73
C HIS A 76 21.58 -4.87 -5.43
N ALA A 77 20.58 -4.74 -6.31
CA ALA A 77 20.73 -4.32 -7.70
C ALA A 77 21.70 -5.25 -8.46
N CYS A 78 21.16 -6.39 -8.94
CA CYS A 78 21.51 -7.09 -10.17
C CYS A 78 20.30 -7.91 -10.61
#